data_AF-A0A2V8NT40-F1
#
_entry.id   AF-A0A2V8NT40-F1
#
_cell.length_a   1.000
_cell.length_b   1.000
_cell.length_c   1.000
_cell.angle_alpha   90.00
_cell.angle_beta   90.00
_cell.angle_gamma   90.00
#
_symmetry.space_group_name_H-M   'P 1'
#
loop_
_entity.id
_entity.type
_entity.pdbx_description
1 polymer ?
#
loop_
_entity_poly.entity_id
_entity_poly.type
_entity_poly.pdbx_seq_one_letter_code
_entity_poly.pdbx_strand_id
1 'polypeptide(L)'
;MNEEAAESSTLAFTVSADDANTRLDSYLAARISDWSRARLQRLIEDGDVLVHGRTAKASYKLRAGDEIEVELTPASSAEFTPEDIPIEIIYEDDDLIVVNKPASLVVHPAAGISSGTLANALAFHFHQLSTRGGAIRPGIVHRLDKDTSGLIVVAKTEAAHENLADQFRGREVFKSYVALVHGRVKHGVVGDAIYGGGRDKTVQDARLRARIGVLNRQFLHAEQLAFSHPRTREQMRFNAPLPKELAEFLGDLK
;
A
#
# COMPACT_ATOMS: atom_id res chain seq x y z
N MET A 1 3.72 -0.31 -25.83
CA MET A 1 4.48 -1.56 -26.08
C MET A 1 3.67 -2.67 -25.48
N ASN A 2 3.31 -3.64 -26.31
CA ASN A 2 2.29 -4.67 -26.04
C ASN A 2 2.59 -5.42 -24.73
N GLU A 3 1.72 -5.28 -23.74
CA GLU A 3 1.51 -6.32 -22.74
C GLU A 3 0.73 -7.43 -23.44
N GLU A 4 1.44 -8.36 -24.09
CA GLU A 4 0.86 -9.67 -24.38
C GLU A 4 0.39 -10.26 -23.06
N ALA A 5 -0.91 -10.52 -22.95
CA ALA A 5 -1.47 -11.26 -21.83
C ALA A 5 -0.66 -12.57 -21.72
N ALA A 6 0.10 -12.73 -20.64
CA ALA A 6 0.81 -13.97 -20.39
C ALA A 6 -0.23 -15.09 -20.41
N GLU A 7 -0.06 -16.09 -21.27
CA GLU A 7 -0.96 -17.25 -21.30
C GLU A 7 -0.71 -18.13 -20.07
N SER A 8 -1.77 -18.80 -19.58
CA SER A 8 -1.60 -19.85 -18.57
C SER A 8 -0.67 -20.92 -19.11
N SER A 9 0.30 -21.35 -18.29
CA SER A 9 1.23 -22.42 -18.64
C SER A 9 1.35 -23.40 -17.50
N THR A 10 1.51 -24.68 -17.81
CA THR A 10 1.65 -25.73 -16.79
C THR A 10 3.08 -26.21 -16.74
N LEU A 11 3.66 -26.27 -15.54
CA LEU A 11 4.96 -26.89 -15.28
C LEU A 11 4.76 -28.14 -14.42
N ALA A 12 5.52 -29.18 -14.73
CA ALA A 12 5.55 -30.41 -13.95
C ALA A 12 6.97 -30.72 -13.48
N PHE A 13 7.11 -31.12 -12.22
CA PHE A 13 8.38 -31.49 -11.62
C PHE A 13 8.27 -32.84 -10.91
N THR A 14 9.31 -33.64 -10.98
CA THR A 14 9.50 -34.80 -10.11
C THR A 14 10.62 -34.51 -9.14
N VAL A 15 10.34 -34.60 -7.84
CA VAL A 15 11.30 -34.28 -6.78
C VAL A 15 12.41 -35.32 -6.73
N SER A 16 13.67 -34.88 -6.84
CA SER A 16 14.84 -35.76 -6.74
C SER A 16 15.16 -36.13 -5.28
N ALA A 17 16.08 -37.07 -5.07
CA ALA A 17 16.57 -37.39 -3.73
C ALA A 17 17.30 -36.21 -3.06
N ASP A 18 17.97 -35.37 -3.85
CA ASP A 18 18.75 -34.23 -3.35
C ASP A 18 17.85 -33.06 -2.90
N ASP A 19 16.63 -32.98 -3.45
CA ASP A 19 15.62 -31.99 -3.08
C ASP A 19 14.66 -32.48 -1.99
N ALA A 20 14.86 -33.70 -1.46
CA ALA A 20 14.04 -34.23 -0.39
C ALA A 20 14.18 -33.37 0.88
N ASN A 21 13.09 -33.25 1.64
CA ASN A 21 12.98 -32.45 2.87
C ASN A 21 13.10 -30.91 2.65
N THR A 22 13.20 -30.43 1.41
CA THR A 22 13.01 -29.01 1.06
C THR A 22 11.53 -28.63 1.17
N ARG A 23 11.24 -27.38 1.53
CA ARG A 23 9.87 -26.84 1.53
C ARG A 23 9.40 -26.58 0.10
N LEU A 24 8.12 -26.83 -0.17
CA LEU A 24 7.49 -26.62 -1.48
C LEU A 24 7.71 -25.20 -2.01
N ASP A 25 7.48 -24.17 -1.20
CA ASP A 25 7.68 -22.77 -1.60
C ASP A 25 9.12 -22.46 -2.05
N SER A 26 10.09 -23.00 -1.32
CA SER A 26 11.51 -22.80 -1.54
C SER A 26 11.98 -23.56 -2.77
N TYR A 27 11.46 -24.77 -2.96
CA TYR A 27 11.70 -25.60 -4.13
C TYR A 27 11.21 -24.92 -5.41
N LEU A 28 9.98 -24.37 -5.40
CA LEU A 28 9.42 -23.65 -6.54
C LEU A 28 10.17 -22.36 -6.83
N ALA A 29 10.48 -21.57 -5.78
CA ALA A 29 11.21 -20.31 -5.94
C ALA A 29 12.63 -20.49 -6.51
N ALA A 30 13.25 -21.67 -6.32
CA ALA A 30 14.55 -21.98 -6.89
C ALA A 30 14.48 -22.37 -8.37
N ARG A 31 13.33 -22.85 -8.86
CA ARG A 31 13.16 -23.41 -10.21
C ARG A 31 12.36 -22.53 -11.16
N ILE A 32 11.48 -21.68 -10.63
CA ILE A 32 10.64 -20.76 -11.39
C ILE A 32 11.16 -19.35 -11.12
N SER A 33 12.32 -19.03 -11.68
CA SER A 33 13.05 -17.77 -11.42
C SER A 33 12.30 -16.51 -11.87
N ASP A 34 11.43 -16.66 -12.86
CA ASP A 34 10.73 -15.54 -13.49
C ASP A 34 9.51 -15.08 -12.67
N TRP A 35 9.20 -15.79 -11.58
CA TRP A 35 8.07 -15.51 -10.70
C TRP A 35 8.53 -15.12 -9.30
N SER A 36 7.99 -14.02 -8.78
CA SER A 36 8.31 -13.60 -7.41
C SER A 36 7.84 -14.63 -6.37
N ARG A 37 8.56 -14.76 -5.24
CA ARG A 37 8.17 -15.64 -4.14
C ARG A 37 6.74 -15.43 -3.65
N ALA A 38 6.30 -14.16 -3.56
CA ALA A 38 4.94 -13.83 -3.14
C ALA A 38 3.90 -14.34 -4.13
N ARG A 39 4.21 -14.33 -5.43
CA ARG A 39 3.31 -14.83 -6.48
C ARG A 39 3.24 -16.36 -6.45
N LEU A 40 4.38 -17.05 -6.31
CA LEU A 40 4.42 -18.51 -6.15
C LEU A 40 3.68 -18.97 -4.89
N GLN A 41 3.82 -18.23 -3.79
CA GLN A 41 3.07 -18.54 -2.56
C GLN A 41 1.57 -18.40 -2.77
N ARG A 42 1.14 -17.40 -3.53
CA ARG A 42 -0.28 -17.21 -3.87
C ARG A 42 -0.83 -18.33 -4.74
N LEU A 43 -0.07 -18.83 -5.73
CA LEU A 43 -0.47 -20.01 -6.50
C LEU A 43 -0.68 -21.24 -5.60
N ILE A 44 0.16 -21.43 -4.58
CA ILE A 44 -0.02 -22.51 -3.60
C ILE A 44 -1.30 -22.31 -2.77
N GLU A 45 -1.58 -21.09 -2.35
CA GLU A 45 -2.78 -20.73 -1.56
C GLU A 45 -4.07 -20.84 -2.37
N ASP A 46 -4.03 -20.46 -3.65
CA ASP A 46 -5.16 -20.47 -4.58
C ASP A 46 -5.44 -21.89 -5.15
N GLY A 47 -4.55 -22.85 -4.89
CA GLY A 47 -4.71 -24.26 -5.28
C GLY A 47 -4.15 -24.61 -6.66
N ASP A 48 -3.47 -23.67 -7.30
CA ASP A 48 -2.80 -23.82 -8.60
C ASP A 48 -1.51 -24.67 -8.51
N VAL A 49 -1.11 -25.08 -7.30
CA VAL A 49 0.01 -26.01 -7.07
C VAL A 49 -0.49 -27.28 -6.42
N LEU A 50 -0.27 -28.40 -7.10
CA LEU A 50 -0.62 -29.73 -6.64
C LEU A 50 0.62 -30.57 -6.38
N VAL A 51 0.58 -31.37 -5.32
CA VAL A 51 1.55 -32.44 -5.04
C VAL A 51 0.79 -33.76 -5.06
N HIS A 52 1.13 -34.67 -5.98
CA HIS A 52 0.38 -35.90 -6.26
C HIS A 52 -1.11 -35.64 -6.53
N GLY A 53 -1.40 -34.60 -7.34
CA GLY A 53 -2.77 -34.20 -7.67
C GLY A 53 -3.59 -33.64 -6.50
N ARG A 54 -2.95 -33.25 -5.38
CA ARG A 54 -3.63 -32.68 -4.20
C ARG A 54 -3.00 -31.34 -3.80
N THR A 55 -3.81 -30.41 -3.32
CA THR A 55 -3.31 -29.14 -2.79
C THR A 55 -2.41 -29.38 -1.57
N ALA A 56 -1.36 -28.56 -1.45
CA ALA A 56 -0.39 -28.64 -0.37
C ALA A 56 -0.14 -27.27 0.23
N LYS A 57 0.31 -27.22 1.49
CA LYS A 57 0.72 -25.96 2.12
C LYS A 57 2.10 -25.55 1.61
N ALA A 58 2.38 -24.25 1.57
CA ALA A 58 3.71 -23.71 1.22
C ALA A 58 4.86 -24.33 2.05
N SER A 59 4.57 -24.65 3.31
CA SER A 59 5.50 -25.29 4.26
C SER A 59 5.61 -26.81 4.13
N TYR A 60 4.90 -27.45 3.19
CA TYR A 60 4.97 -28.88 2.94
C TYR A 60 6.41 -29.29 2.61
N LYS A 61 6.88 -30.35 3.26
CA LYS A 61 8.24 -30.89 3.05
C LYS A 61 8.18 -32.00 2.00
N LEU A 62 8.87 -31.75 0.89
CA LEU A 62 8.89 -32.64 -0.27
C LEU A 62 9.59 -33.96 0.05
N ARG A 63 9.13 -35.02 -0.62
CA ARG A 63 9.74 -36.35 -0.61
C ARG A 63 10.29 -36.68 -1.99
N ALA A 64 11.35 -37.47 -2.05
CA ALA A 64 11.84 -37.99 -3.31
C ALA A 64 10.72 -38.76 -4.05
N GLY A 65 10.52 -38.45 -5.33
CA GLY A 65 9.42 -38.99 -6.13
C GLY A 65 8.11 -38.23 -6.00
N ASP A 66 8.04 -37.13 -5.23
CA ASP A 66 6.85 -36.27 -5.27
C ASP A 66 6.67 -35.67 -6.67
N GLU A 67 5.46 -35.79 -7.21
CA GLU A 67 5.06 -35.16 -8.48
C GLU A 67 4.38 -33.83 -8.17
N ILE A 68 4.96 -32.75 -8.68
CA ILE A 68 4.46 -31.39 -8.47
C ILE A 68 3.94 -30.88 -9.81
N GLU A 69 2.67 -30.48 -9.84
CA GLU A 69 2.06 -29.76 -10.95
C GLU A 69 1.85 -28.31 -10.52
N VAL A 70 2.27 -27.37 -11.36
CA VAL A 70 2.13 -25.93 -11.14
C VAL A 70 1.40 -25.36 -12.34
N GLU A 71 0.19 -24.89 -12.12
CA GLU A 71 -0.50 -24.02 -13.07
C GLU A 71 -0.02 -22.58 -12.85
N LEU A 72 0.78 -22.06 -13.78
CA LEU A 72 1.22 -20.68 -13.76
C LEU A 72 0.10 -19.79 -14.28
N THR A 73 -0.93 -19.64 -13.47
CA THR A 73 -2.03 -18.73 -13.74
C THR A 73 -1.49 -17.31 -13.69
N PRO A 74 -1.54 -16.53 -14.79
CA PRO A 74 -1.14 -15.12 -14.79
C PRO A 74 -1.84 -14.41 -13.64
N ALA A 75 -1.21 -13.36 -13.10
CA ALA A 75 -2.00 -12.46 -12.27
C ALA A 75 -3.15 -11.98 -13.15
N SER A 76 -4.39 -12.33 -12.80
CA SER A 76 -5.54 -11.56 -13.26
C SER A 76 -5.15 -10.12 -12.98
N SER A 77 -4.86 -9.34 -14.01
CA SER A 77 -4.82 -7.90 -13.89
C SER A 77 -6.20 -7.55 -13.39
N ALA A 78 -6.36 -7.38 -12.07
CA ALA A 78 -7.59 -6.82 -11.56
C ALA A 78 -7.72 -5.51 -12.33
N GLU A 79 -8.73 -5.45 -13.19
CA GLU A 79 -8.90 -4.30 -14.07
C GLU A 79 -8.96 -3.07 -13.17
N PHE A 80 -8.03 -2.15 -13.40
CA PHE A 80 -8.03 -0.89 -12.66
C PHE A 80 -9.22 -0.08 -13.14
N THR A 81 -10.32 -0.16 -12.39
CA THR A 81 -11.55 0.54 -12.71
C THR A 81 -11.65 1.84 -11.91
N PRO A 82 -12.00 2.97 -12.55
CA PRO A 82 -12.43 4.17 -11.84
C PRO A 82 -13.60 3.89 -10.91
N GLU A 83 -13.61 4.46 -9.70
CA GLU A 83 -14.67 4.29 -8.70
C GLU A 83 -15.13 5.63 -8.13
N ASP A 84 -16.45 5.81 -7.97
CA ASP A 84 -17.05 6.99 -7.34
C ASP A 84 -16.87 6.97 -5.82
N ILE A 85 -15.64 7.26 -5.39
CA ILE A 85 -15.26 7.38 -3.99
C ILE A 85 -15.07 8.87 -3.70
N PRO A 86 -15.79 9.46 -2.72
CA PRO A 86 -15.62 10.86 -2.36
C PRO A 86 -14.18 11.16 -1.92
N ILE A 87 -13.62 12.25 -2.47
CA ILE A 87 -12.31 12.78 -2.11
C ILE A 87 -12.42 14.25 -1.72
N GLU A 88 -11.71 14.64 -0.66
CA GLU A 88 -11.64 16.04 -0.25
C GLU A 88 -10.50 16.74 -1.02
N ILE A 89 -10.86 17.60 -1.97
CA ILE A 89 -9.91 18.40 -2.75
C ILE A 89 -9.62 19.69 -2.00
N ILE A 90 -8.36 19.89 -1.64
CA ILE A 90 -7.86 21.10 -0.95
C ILE A 90 -7.44 22.16 -1.97
N TYR A 91 -6.90 21.73 -3.10
CA TYR A 91 -6.45 22.59 -4.18
C TYR A 91 -6.41 21.85 -5.50
N GLU A 92 -6.69 22.56 -6.59
CA GLU A 92 -6.58 22.07 -7.95
C GLU A 92 -6.19 23.22 -8.89
N ASP A 93 -5.30 22.92 -9.83
CA ASP A 93 -5.04 23.74 -11.01
C ASP A 93 -4.86 22.85 -12.25
N ASP A 94 -4.23 23.36 -13.31
CA ASP A 94 -3.99 22.61 -14.55
C ASP A 94 -2.93 21.49 -14.40
N ASP A 95 -2.02 21.58 -13.42
CA ASP A 95 -0.85 20.74 -13.29
C ASP A 95 -0.93 19.72 -12.15
N LEU A 96 -1.65 20.05 -11.08
CA LEU A 96 -1.70 19.23 -9.87
C LEU A 96 -3.01 19.37 -9.08
N ILE A 97 -3.20 18.42 -8.19
CA ILE A 97 -4.27 18.38 -7.19
C ILE A 97 -3.62 18.14 -5.82
N VAL A 98 -4.12 18.79 -4.79
CA VAL A 98 -3.84 18.43 -3.40
C VAL A 98 -5.12 17.93 -2.76
N VAL A 99 -5.09 16.71 -2.23
CA VAL A 99 -6.23 16.07 -1.56
C VAL A 99 -5.92 15.83 -0.09
N ASN A 100 -6.95 15.87 0.75
CA ASN A 100 -6.89 15.38 2.12
C ASN A 100 -7.40 13.93 2.15
N LYS A 101 -6.47 12.97 2.19
CA LYS A 101 -6.81 11.55 2.20
C LYS A 101 -7.37 11.17 3.58
N PRO A 102 -8.56 10.55 3.67
CA PRO A 102 -9.05 10.03 4.94
C PRO A 102 -8.21 8.83 5.42
N ALA A 103 -8.39 8.44 6.69
CA ALA A 103 -7.96 7.14 7.18
C ALA A 103 -8.62 6.00 6.41
N SER A 104 -8.13 4.77 6.56
CA SER A 104 -8.66 3.54 5.97
C SER A 104 -8.59 3.44 4.43
N LEU A 105 -8.41 4.55 3.71
CA LEU A 105 -8.26 4.57 2.26
C LEU A 105 -6.80 4.29 1.86
N VAL A 106 -6.59 3.21 1.11
CA VAL A 106 -5.29 2.87 0.52
C VAL A 106 -4.99 3.81 -0.64
N VAL A 107 -3.73 4.19 -0.83
CA VAL A 107 -3.33 5.14 -1.88
C VAL A 107 -3.47 4.57 -3.29
N HIS A 108 -2.99 3.35 -3.53
CA HIS A 108 -3.05 2.69 -4.84
C HIS A 108 -3.14 1.17 -4.65
N PRO A 109 -3.60 0.41 -5.65
CA PRO A 109 -3.69 -1.04 -5.57
C PRO A 109 -2.36 -1.69 -5.15
N ALA A 110 -2.45 -2.65 -4.23
CA ALA A 110 -1.32 -3.34 -3.64
C ALA A 110 -1.69 -4.81 -3.37
N ALA A 111 -0.75 -5.62 -2.88
CA ALA A 111 -1.01 -7.02 -2.58
C ALA A 111 -2.25 -7.20 -1.67
N GLY A 112 -3.27 -7.91 -2.16
CA GLY A 112 -4.52 -8.14 -1.45
C GLY A 112 -5.57 -7.03 -1.53
N ILE A 113 -5.29 -5.89 -2.19
CA ILE A 113 -6.21 -4.76 -2.37
C ILE A 113 -6.12 -4.27 -3.81
N SER A 114 -7.11 -4.60 -4.64
CA SER A 114 -7.12 -4.27 -6.07
C SER A 114 -7.99 -3.06 -6.45
N SER A 115 -8.94 -2.69 -5.60
CA SER A 115 -9.97 -1.66 -5.81
C SER A 115 -10.21 -0.87 -4.53
N GLY A 116 -11.08 0.14 -4.56
CA GLY A 116 -11.43 0.92 -3.39
C GLY A 116 -10.29 1.82 -2.89
N THR A 117 -9.38 2.24 -3.77
CA THR A 117 -8.20 3.04 -3.42
C THR A 117 -8.34 4.50 -3.87
N LEU A 118 -7.49 5.38 -3.33
CA LEU A 118 -7.40 6.77 -3.77
C LEU A 118 -7.10 6.86 -5.28
N ALA A 119 -6.29 5.94 -5.83
CA ALA A 119 -6.05 5.86 -7.26
C ALA A 119 -7.35 5.63 -8.05
N ASN A 120 -8.21 4.70 -7.62
CA ASN A 120 -9.51 4.45 -8.26
C ASN A 120 -10.42 5.68 -8.20
N ALA A 121 -10.43 6.37 -7.05
CA ALA A 121 -11.16 7.62 -6.87
C ALA A 121 -10.67 8.73 -7.81
N LEU A 122 -9.35 8.93 -7.86
CA LEU A 122 -8.72 9.94 -8.72
C LEU A 122 -9.03 9.66 -10.20
N ALA A 123 -8.98 8.41 -10.63
CA ALA A 123 -9.32 8.03 -12.00
C ALA A 123 -10.79 8.25 -12.36
N PHE A 124 -11.69 8.28 -11.37
CA PHE A 124 -13.10 8.59 -11.58
C PHE A 124 -13.36 10.09 -11.66
N HIS A 125 -12.78 10.86 -10.74
CA HIS A 125 -13.04 12.30 -10.64
C HIS A 125 -12.26 13.13 -11.66
N PHE A 126 -11.14 12.61 -12.18
CA PHE A 126 -10.27 13.35 -13.10
C PHE A 126 -10.05 12.62 -14.42
N HIS A 127 -10.35 13.33 -15.50
CA HIS A 127 -10.21 12.82 -16.87
C HIS A 127 -8.77 12.80 -17.37
N GLN A 128 -7.88 13.56 -16.71
CA GLN A 128 -6.47 13.66 -17.09
C GLN A 128 -5.59 13.66 -15.84
N LEU A 129 -4.80 12.60 -15.70
CA LEU A 129 -3.77 12.44 -14.69
C LEU A 129 -2.51 11.90 -15.36
N SER A 130 -1.35 12.15 -14.75
CA SER A 130 -0.09 11.58 -15.24
C SER A 130 -0.12 10.05 -15.13
N THR A 131 0.41 9.37 -16.14
CA THR A 131 0.52 7.91 -16.21
C THR A 131 1.92 7.40 -15.84
N ARG A 132 2.89 8.29 -15.57
CA ARG A 132 4.27 7.91 -15.22
C ARG A 132 4.42 7.05 -13.97
N GLY A 133 3.45 7.10 -13.05
CA GLY A 133 3.39 6.21 -11.89
C GLY A 133 3.06 4.75 -12.26
N GLY A 134 2.68 4.50 -13.51
CA GLY A 134 2.09 3.25 -14.00
C GLY A 134 0.56 3.34 -14.07
N ALA A 135 -0.05 2.40 -14.81
CA ALA A 135 -1.50 2.39 -15.06
C ALA A 135 -2.34 2.38 -13.77
N ILE A 136 -1.84 1.77 -12.69
CA ILE A 136 -2.53 1.66 -11.39
C ILE A 136 -2.17 2.78 -10.41
N ARG A 137 -1.37 3.77 -10.82
CA ARG A 137 -0.94 4.90 -9.96
C ARG A 137 -1.05 6.26 -10.68
N PRO A 138 -2.21 6.59 -11.24
CA PRO A 138 -2.38 7.82 -12.00
C PRO A 138 -2.10 9.05 -11.11
N GLY A 139 -1.11 9.85 -11.51
CA GLY A 139 -0.69 11.09 -10.84
C GLY A 139 0.01 10.91 -9.48
N ILE A 140 0.16 9.69 -8.97
CA ILE A 140 0.67 9.44 -7.62
C ILE A 140 2.20 9.50 -7.62
N VAL A 141 2.76 10.55 -6.98
CA VAL A 141 4.22 10.75 -6.84
C VAL A 141 4.75 10.36 -5.45
N HIS A 142 3.86 10.23 -4.46
CA HIS A 142 4.18 9.82 -3.10
C HIS A 142 2.98 9.13 -2.44
N ARG A 143 3.17 8.55 -1.24
CA ARG A 143 2.10 7.82 -0.55
C ARG A 143 2.07 8.08 0.95
N LEU A 144 0.87 7.95 1.51
CA LEU A 144 0.62 7.73 2.92
C LEU A 144 0.20 6.27 3.14
N ASP A 145 0.38 5.75 4.35
CA ASP A 145 -0.17 4.45 4.73
C ASP A 145 -1.70 4.49 4.76
N LYS A 146 -2.33 3.31 4.67
CA LYS A 146 -3.79 3.13 4.68
C LYS A 146 -4.44 3.93 5.81
N ASP A 147 -3.94 3.75 7.01
CA ASP A 147 -4.48 4.31 8.24
C ASP A 147 -3.79 5.61 8.65
N THR A 148 -3.08 6.26 7.72
CA THR A 148 -2.56 7.63 7.87
C THR A 148 -3.42 8.57 7.05
N SER A 149 -3.97 9.58 7.69
CA SER A 149 -4.81 10.63 7.08
C SER A 149 -3.97 11.85 6.73
N GLY A 150 -4.43 12.71 5.82
CA GLY A 150 -3.83 14.02 5.57
C GLY A 150 -3.43 14.26 4.11
N LEU A 151 -2.59 15.26 3.91
CA LEU A 151 -2.30 15.84 2.59
C LEU A 151 -1.52 14.90 1.67
N ILE A 152 -1.99 14.76 0.43
CA ILE A 152 -1.29 14.15 -0.70
C ILE A 152 -1.35 15.09 -1.90
N VAL A 153 -0.27 15.17 -2.65
CA VAL A 153 -0.20 15.89 -3.93
C VAL A 153 -0.21 14.86 -5.06
N VAL A 154 -0.99 15.15 -6.10
CA VAL A 154 -1.23 14.31 -7.27
C VAL A 154 -0.93 15.14 -8.51
N ALA A 155 -0.19 14.58 -9.47
CA ALA A 155 0.16 15.25 -10.71
C ALA A 155 -0.89 14.99 -11.81
N LYS A 156 -1.41 16.06 -12.41
CA LYS A 156 -2.30 16.00 -13.58
C LYS A 156 -1.54 15.81 -14.88
N THR A 157 -0.32 16.37 -14.97
CA THR A 157 0.52 16.30 -16.18
C THR A 157 1.81 15.51 -15.95
N GLU A 158 2.38 14.97 -17.03
CA GLU A 158 3.64 14.22 -16.94
C GLU A 158 4.82 15.10 -16.50
N ALA A 159 4.85 16.36 -16.94
CA ALA A 159 5.86 17.33 -16.53
C ALA A 159 5.76 17.65 -15.03
N ALA A 160 4.53 17.79 -14.52
CA ALA A 160 4.30 17.95 -13.09
C ALA A 160 4.73 16.72 -12.30
N HIS A 161 4.46 15.52 -12.81
CA HIS A 161 4.86 14.26 -12.17
C HIS A 161 6.38 14.17 -12.03
N GLU A 162 7.12 14.34 -13.12
CA GLU A 162 8.59 14.29 -13.11
C GLU A 162 9.16 15.28 -12.11
N ASN A 163 8.72 16.53 -12.17
CA ASN A 163 9.23 17.58 -11.30
C ASN A 163 8.90 17.34 -9.82
N LEU A 164 7.66 16.97 -9.49
CA LEU A 164 7.28 16.65 -8.11
C LEU A 164 8.05 15.42 -7.62
N ALA A 165 8.18 14.37 -8.42
CA ALA A 165 8.96 13.18 -8.07
C ALA A 165 10.43 13.53 -7.78
N ASP A 166 11.03 14.43 -8.56
CA ASP A 166 12.38 14.95 -8.32
C ASP A 166 12.47 15.72 -7.00
N GLN A 167 11.51 16.59 -6.69
CA GLN A 167 11.48 17.31 -5.40
C GLN A 167 11.36 16.34 -4.20
N PHE A 168 10.53 15.30 -4.31
CA PHE A 168 10.42 14.27 -3.28
C PHE A 168 11.74 13.48 -3.13
N ARG A 169 12.38 13.13 -4.24
CA ARG A 169 13.67 12.42 -4.26
C ARG A 169 14.80 13.28 -3.68
N GLY A 170 14.82 14.56 -4.04
CA GLY A 170 15.77 15.57 -3.56
C GLY A 170 15.54 16.01 -2.11
N ARG A 171 14.45 15.56 -1.47
CA ARG A 171 14.03 15.96 -0.11
C ARG A 171 13.78 17.47 0.02
N GLU A 172 13.32 18.10 -1.05
CA GLU A 172 12.98 19.53 -1.10
C GLU A 172 11.58 19.80 -0.56
N VAL A 173 10.72 18.79 -0.59
CA VAL A 173 9.35 18.86 -0.06
C VAL A 173 9.36 18.89 1.47
N PHE A 174 8.78 19.93 2.05
CA PHE A 174 8.52 20.01 3.48
C PHE A 174 7.24 19.26 3.84
N LYS A 175 7.31 18.45 4.90
CA LYS A 175 6.19 17.65 5.41
C LYS A 175 6.15 17.73 6.93
N SER A 176 4.99 18.06 7.49
CA SER A 176 4.74 18.01 8.93
C SER A 176 3.67 16.97 9.23
N TYR A 177 3.87 16.23 10.34
CA TYR A 177 2.93 15.23 10.81
C TYR A 177 2.60 15.49 12.28
N VAL A 178 1.33 15.35 12.63
CA VAL A 178 0.88 15.29 14.03
C VAL A 178 0.79 13.82 14.42
N ALA A 179 1.48 13.46 15.50
CA ALA A 179 1.47 12.11 16.05
C ALA A 179 1.30 12.14 17.57
N LEU A 180 0.55 11.19 18.12
CA LEU A 180 0.52 10.92 19.55
C LEU A 180 1.41 9.72 19.85
N VAL A 181 2.37 9.88 20.76
CA VAL A 181 3.32 8.82 21.13
C VAL A 181 3.19 8.46 22.60
N HIS A 182 3.57 7.24 22.94
CA HIS A 182 3.73 6.86 24.34
C HIS A 182 4.90 7.61 24.99
N GLY A 183 4.75 8.08 26.24
CA GLY A 183 5.84 8.66 27.02
C GLY A 183 6.51 9.89 26.37
N ARG A 184 7.81 9.79 26.06
CA ARG A 184 8.59 10.81 25.35
C ARG A 184 9.02 10.31 23.96
N VAL A 185 9.50 11.21 23.10
CA VAL A 185 9.89 10.96 21.70
C VAL A 185 11.02 9.93 21.57
N LYS A 186 10.70 8.65 21.74
CA LYS A 186 11.47 7.41 21.46
C LYS A 186 10.56 6.17 21.37
N HIS A 187 9.25 6.32 21.60
CA HIS A 187 8.30 5.22 21.63
C HIS A 187 7.35 5.24 20.44
N GLY A 188 6.67 4.11 20.21
CA GLY A 188 5.72 3.95 19.11
C GLY A 188 4.54 4.90 19.20
N VAL A 189 3.93 5.14 18.04
CA VAL A 189 2.70 5.92 17.90
C VAL A 189 1.56 5.16 18.58
N VAL A 190 0.70 5.89 19.30
CA VAL A 190 -0.49 5.34 19.96
C VAL A 190 -1.45 4.77 18.91
N GLY A 191 -1.99 3.58 19.14
CA GLY A 191 -2.91 2.91 18.21
C GLY A 191 -2.23 2.20 17.04
N ASP A 192 -0.89 2.21 16.98
CA ASP A 192 -0.14 1.46 15.97
C ASP A 192 -0.13 -0.04 16.30
N ALA A 193 -0.90 -0.82 15.56
CA ALA A 193 -1.03 -2.27 15.75
C ALA A 193 0.20 -3.07 15.32
N ILE A 194 1.08 -2.52 14.46
CA ILE A 194 2.22 -3.23 13.88
C ILE A 194 3.49 -2.94 14.68
N TYR A 195 3.79 -1.66 14.92
CA TYR A 195 5.03 -1.21 15.53
C TYR A 195 4.85 -0.68 16.96
N GLY A 196 3.62 -0.59 17.46
CA GLY A 196 3.33 -0.10 18.82
C GLY A 196 3.92 -0.97 19.94
N GLY A 197 4.20 -2.25 19.65
CA GLY A 197 4.81 -3.18 20.60
C GLY A 197 3.92 -3.52 21.80
N GLY A 198 2.59 -3.44 21.62
CA GLY A 198 1.60 -3.72 22.67
C GLY A 198 1.53 -2.68 23.79
N ARG A 199 2.23 -1.54 23.68
CA ARG A 199 2.28 -0.49 24.72
C ARG A 199 0.90 0.08 25.04
N ASP A 200 -0.02 0.10 24.08
CA ASP A 200 -1.42 0.49 24.32
C ASP A 200 -2.05 -0.30 25.47
N LYS A 201 -1.68 -1.58 25.64
CA LYS A 201 -2.18 -2.45 26.72
C LYS A 201 -1.62 -2.10 28.09
N THR A 202 -0.48 -1.40 28.14
CA THR A 202 0.23 -1.01 29.38
C THR A 202 -0.25 0.32 29.96
N VAL A 203 -1.13 1.04 29.24
CA VAL A 203 -1.76 2.27 29.72
C VAL A 203 -2.60 1.94 30.97
N GLN A 204 -2.26 2.59 32.09
CA GLN A 204 -2.88 2.35 33.40
C GLN A 204 -4.31 2.89 33.48
N ASP A 205 -4.56 4.03 32.85
CA ASP A 205 -5.90 4.59 32.74
C ASP A 205 -6.77 3.70 31.84
N ALA A 206 -7.72 2.99 32.46
CA ALA A 206 -8.61 2.07 31.77
C ALA A 206 -9.51 2.77 30.74
N ARG A 207 -9.94 4.01 31.00
CA ARG A 207 -10.75 4.81 30.07
C ARG A 207 -9.92 5.18 28.85
N LEU A 208 -8.69 5.67 29.05
CA LEU A 208 -7.79 5.99 27.95
C LEU A 208 -7.45 4.76 27.12
N ARG A 209 -7.13 3.63 27.76
CA ARG A 209 -6.85 2.36 27.08
C ARG A 209 -8.03 1.89 26.23
N ALA A 210 -9.26 1.98 26.75
CA ALA A 210 -10.45 1.63 25.99
C ALA A 210 -10.62 2.54 24.75
N ARG A 211 -10.38 3.86 24.90
CA ARG A 211 -10.44 4.81 23.79
C ARG A 211 -9.38 4.55 22.71
N ILE A 212 -8.16 4.19 23.11
CA ILE A 212 -7.12 3.77 22.15
C ILE A 212 -7.61 2.54 21.35
N GLY A 213 -8.28 1.59 22.02
CA GLY A 213 -8.88 0.43 21.35
C GLY A 213 -9.97 0.79 20.34
N VAL A 214 -10.72 1.88 20.57
CA VAL A 214 -11.77 2.37 19.65
C VAL A 214 -11.18 3.16 18.48
N LEU A 215 -10.01 3.78 18.63
CA LEU A 215 -9.38 4.54 17.56
C LEU A 215 -9.11 3.69 16.31
N ASN A 216 -8.76 2.41 16.49
CA ASN A 216 -8.58 1.41 15.43
C ASN A 216 -7.63 1.82 14.29
N ARG A 217 -6.70 2.74 14.58
CA ARG A 217 -5.60 3.20 13.72
C ARG A 217 -4.54 3.89 14.58
N GLN A 218 -3.36 4.05 14.02
CA GLN A 218 -2.35 4.94 14.58
C GLN A 218 -2.85 6.38 14.63
N PHE A 219 -2.55 7.07 15.72
CA PHE A 219 -2.72 8.51 15.84
C PHE A 219 -1.63 9.20 15.01
N LEU A 220 -1.84 9.28 13.70
CA LEU A 220 -0.91 9.90 12.75
C LEU A 220 -1.67 10.65 11.65
N HIS A 221 -1.29 11.90 11.45
CA HIS A 221 -1.91 12.78 10.46
C HIS A 221 -0.87 13.65 9.74
N ALA A 222 -0.89 13.66 8.40
CA ALA A 222 -0.06 14.51 7.55
C ALA A 222 -0.67 15.92 7.45
N GLU A 223 -0.32 16.77 8.41
CA GLU A 223 -0.93 18.08 8.63
C GLU A 223 -0.48 19.12 7.60
N GLN A 224 0.82 19.18 7.27
CA GLN A 224 1.33 20.20 6.36
C GLN A 224 2.14 19.60 5.23
N LEU A 225 1.96 20.18 4.04
CA LEU A 225 2.70 19.85 2.84
C LEU A 225 3.11 21.15 2.14
N ALA A 226 4.40 21.33 1.86
CA ALA A 226 4.89 22.46 1.10
C ALA A 226 5.97 22.04 0.09
N PHE A 227 5.88 22.59 -1.12
CA PHE A 227 6.71 22.25 -2.27
C PHE A 227 6.71 23.41 -3.27
N SER A 228 7.63 23.39 -4.23
CA SER A 228 7.64 24.35 -5.33
C SER A 228 6.67 23.88 -6.42
N HIS A 229 5.79 24.75 -6.89
CA HIS A 229 4.86 24.43 -7.97
C HIS A 229 5.66 23.96 -9.22
N PRO A 230 5.31 22.83 -9.85
CA PRO A 230 6.14 22.21 -10.90
C PRO A 230 6.33 23.09 -12.15
N ARG A 231 5.30 23.84 -12.55
CA ARG A 231 5.38 24.82 -13.65
C ARG A 231 5.86 26.21 -13.20
N THR A 232 5.14 26.89 -12.31
CA THR A 232 5.40 28.30 -11.96
C THR A 232 6.59 28.51 -11.02
N ARG A 233 7.05 27.45 -10.34
CA ARG A 233 8.09 27.47 -9.30
C ARG A 233 7.74 28.25 -8.03
N GLU A 234 6.52 28.75 -7.93
CA GLU A 234 6.04 29.41 -6.70
C GLU A 234 6.03 28.44 -5.51
N GLN A 235 6.32 28.95 -4.32
CA GLN A 235 6.28 28.13 -3.11
C GLN A 235 4.83 27.93 -2.66
N MET A 236 4.39 26.68 -2.63
CA MET A 236 3.05 26.30 -2.21
C MET A 236 3.07 25.72 -0.81
N ARG A 237 2.06 26.02 0.01
CA ARG A 237 1.89 25.45 1.35
C ARG A 237 0.41 25.16 1.61
N PHE A 238 0.13 23.94 2.03
CA PHE A 238 -1.20 23.47 2.39
C PHE A 238 -1.22 22.96 3.83
N ASN A 239 -2.38 23.08 4.47
CA ASN A 239 -2.64 22.56 5.79
C ASN A 239 -3.94 21.75 5.77
N ALA A 240 -3.94 20.57 6.38
CA ALA A 240 -5.15 19.82 6.69
C ALA A 240 -5.36 19.87 8.21
N PRO A 241 -6.56 20.22 8.69
CA PRO A 241 -6.86 20.14 10.12
C PRO A 241 -6.84 18.67 10.58
N LEU A 242 -6.60 18.47 11.88
CA LEU A 242 -6.78 17.16 12.48
C LEU A 242 -8.19 16.63 12.15
N PRO A 243 -8.30 15.38 11.67
CA PRO A 243 -9.57 14.70 11.51
C PRO A 243 -10.36 14.72 12.82
N LYS A 244 -11.68 14.81 12.70
CA LYS A 244 -12.60 14.99 13.83
C LYS A 244 -12.36 13.97 14.94
N GLU A 245 -12.15 12.71 14.58
CA GLU A 245 -11.89 11.61 15.52
C GLU A 245 -10.58 11.80 16.30
N LEU A 246 -9.53 12.34 15.68
CA LEU A 246 -8.25 12.61 16.34
C LEU A 246 -8.34 13.86 17.22
N ALA A 247 -9.05 14.89 16.77
CA ALA A 247 -9.29 16.10 17.55
C ALA A 247 -10.12 15.82 18.81
N GLU A 248 -11.21 15.06 18.69
CA GLU A 248 -12.02 14.56 19.80
C GLU A 248 -11.18 13.66 20.71
N PHE A 249 -10.30 12.83 20.13
CA PHE A 249 -9.43 11.99 20.93
C PHE A 249 -8.55 12.82 21.89
N LEU A 250 -7.94 13.91 21.40
CA LEU A 250 -7.12 14.83 22.19
C LEU A 250 -7.91 15.68 23.18
N GLY A 251 -9.15 16.07 22.83
CA GLY A 251 -10.00 16.89 23.68
C GLY A 251 -10.21 16.26 25.07
N ASP A 252 -10.37 14.95 25.11
CA ASP A 252 -10.58 14.20 26.35
C ASP A 252 -9.28 13.82 27.10
N LEU A 253 -8.09 14.14 26.57
CA LEU A 253 -6.82 13.92 27.28
C LEU A 253 -6.49 15.05 28.25
N LYS A 254 -7.19 16.18 28.16
CA LYS A 254 -7.03 17.35 29.01
C LYS A 254 -7.87 17.20 30.28
#